data_AF-A0A2N1VIT6-F1
#
_entry.id   AF-A0A2N1VIT6-F1
#
_cell.length_a   1.000
_cell.length_b   1.000
_cell.length_c   1.000
_cell.angle_alpha   90.00
_cell.angle_beta   90.00
_cell.angle_gamma   90.00
#
_symmetry.space_group_name_H-M   'P 1'
#
loop_
_entity.id
_entity.type
_entity.pdbx_description
1 polymer ?
#
loop_
_entity_poly.entity_id
_entity_poly.type
_entity_poly.pdbx_seq_one_letter_code
_entity_poly.pdbx_strand_id
1 'polypeptide(L)'
;MDESSFDTKKVSHFEEIARKAVVAYDQLFLMALAVLSDNENSEKNVLVVGCGTGKELLTFAEKKKNWKLTGVDPSEEMINVSREKIQENKLNGRVSLLHGVVNQLPEEKEFDASTVIFVLRFIPEDSEKLSLLKDISDRLKPGARIVIVDQFGEREDDSFRGLVEDWKKYMLYNGIPSEVQNKIAEHAMARSVVSEESIKKLLGKAGFNRIKTFYQAFTNIGYVAYKQN
;
A
#
# COMPACT_ATOMS: atom_id res chain seq x y z
N MET A 1 -24.96 5.88 26.04
CA MET A 1 -24.70 5.21 24.75
C MET A 1 -24.88 6.25 23.68
N ASP A 2 -23.78 6.71 23.10
CA ASP A 2 -23.77 7.20 21.73
C ASP A 2 -22.38 6.90 21.16
N GLU A 3 -22.24 5.66 20.68
CA GLU A 3 -21.04 5.17 20.00
C GLU A 3 -21.06 5.69 18.56
N SER A 4 -20.02 6.44 18.22
CA SER A 4 -19.52 6.71 16.87
C SER A 4 -20.48 6.40 15.70
N SER A 5 -21.30 7.37 15.29
CA SER A 5 -21.82 7.38 13.92
C SER A 5 -20.68 7.77 12.98
N PHE A 6 -19.92 6.75 12.60
CA PHE A 6 -18.87 6.82 11.61
C PHE A 6 -19.46 7.22 10.25
N ASP A 7 -18.94 8.28 9.62
CA ASP A 7 -19.51 8.80 8.38
C ASP A 7 -19.09 7.95 7.18
N THR A 8 -19.83 6.87 6.93
CA THR A 8 -19.63 5.94 5.80
C THR A 8 -19.54 6.66 4.46
N LYS A 9 -20.10 7.88 4.33
CA LYS A 9 -19.98 8.70 3.12
C LYS A 9 -18.57 9.23 2.90
N LYS A 10 -17.81 9.54 3.95
CA LYS A 10 -16.41 9.99 3.81
C LYS A 10 -15.51 8.89 3.26
N VAL A 11 -15.72 7.66 3.72
CA VAL A 11 -14.95 6.48 3.31
C VAL A 11 -15.26 6.08 1.86
N SER A 12 -16.55 6.03 1.50
CA SER A 12 -16.95 5.73 0.12
C SER A 12 -16.46 6.79 -0.85
N HIS A 13 -16.54 8.08 -0.46
CA HIS A 13 -16.00 9.19 -1.22
C HIS A 13 -14.47 9.13 -1.36
N PHE A 14 -13.76 8.75 -0.29
CA PHE A 14 -12.30 8.54 -0.33
C PHE A 14 -11.90 7.48 -1.36
N GLU A 15 -12.55 6.31 -1.37
CA GLU A 15 -12.24 5.27 -2.34
C GLU A 15 -12.64 5.63 -3.78
N GLU A 16 -13.69 6.42 -3.96
CA GLU A 16 -14.08 6.95 -5.27
C GLU A 16 -12.99 7.89 -5.81
N ILE A 17 -12.51 8.81 -4.97
CA ILE A 17 -11.39 9.70 -5.32
C ILE A 17 -10.13 8.89 -5.60
N ALA A 18 -9.81 7.88 -4.77
CA ALA A 18 -8.63 7.05 -4.99
C ALA A 18 -8.66 6.35 -6.35
N ARG A 19 -9.81 5.81 -6.77
CA ARG A 19 -10.00 5.22 -8.11
C ARG A 19 -9.81 6.20 -9.26
N LYS A 20 -10.16 7.48 -9.02
CA LYS A 20 -10.04 8.53 -10.01
C LYS A 20 -8.63 9.13 -10.07
N ALA A 21 -7.93 9.16 -8.94
CA ALA A 21 -6.62 9.78 -8.80
C ALA A 21 -5.46 8.80 -9.05
N VAL A 22 -5.62 7.51 -8.71
CA VAL A 22 -4.59 6.50 -8.93
C VAL A 22 -4.87 5.75 -10.23
N VAL A 23 -3.96 5.89 -11.20
CA VAL A 23 -4.05 5.18 -12.47
C VAL A 23 -4.14 3.68 -12.22
N ALA A 24 -5.20 3.07 -12.74
CA ALA A 24 -5.44 1.63 -12.63
C ALA A 24 -5.53 1.14 -11.17
N TYR A 25 -6.13 1.91 -10.26
CA TYR A 25 -6.22 1.59 -8.82
C TYR A 25 -6.63 0.14 -8.50
N ASP A 26 -7.75 -0.34 -9.03
CA ASP A 26 -8.20 -1.72 -8.77
C ASP A 26 -7.25 -2.76 -9.41
N GLN A 27 -6.72 -2.46 -10.60
CA GLN A 27 -5.75 -3.32 -11.30
C GLN A 27 -4.37 -3.31 -10.64
N LEU A 28 -3.99 -2.27 -9.89
CA LEU A 28 -2.75 -2.19 -9.14
C LEU A 28 -2.68 -3.33 -8.12
N PHE A 29 -3.78 -3.57 -7.40
CA PHE A 29 -3.86 -4.70 -6.48
C PHE A 29 -3.82 -6.04 -7.23
N LEU A 30 -4.41 -6.15 -8.42
CA LEU A 30 -4.29 -7.37 -9.22
C LEU A 30 -2.84 -7.59 -9.73
N MET A 31 -2.13 -6.54 -10.11
CA MET A 31 -0.71 -6.61 -10.49
C MET A 31 0.15 -7.02 -9.30
N ALA A 32 -0.06 -6.43 -8.11
CA ALA A 32 0.62 -6.82 -6.89
C ALA A 32 0.37 -8.29 -6.56
N LEU A 33 -0.89 -8.74 -6.63
CA LEU A 33 -1.25 -10.14 -6.43
C LEU A 33 -0.55 -11.07 -7.43
N ALA A 34 -0.50 -10.70 -8.71
CA ALA A 34 0.15 -11.49 -9.76
C ALA A 34 1.66 -11.62 -9.50
N VAL A 35 2.32 -10.53 -9.11
CA VAL A 35 3.74 -10.49 -8.75
C VAL A 35 4.05 -11.36 -7.53
N LEU A 36 3.15 -11.39 -6.54
CA LEU A 36 3.32 -12.21 -5.34
C LEU A 36 2.93 -13.68 -5.55
N SER A 37 2.16 -14.02 -6.59
CA SER A 37 1.70 -15.38 -6.85
C SER A 37 2.77 -16.25 -7.50
N ASP A 38 2.85 -17.53 -7.14
CA ASP A 38 3.69 -18.51 -7.84
C ASP A 38 2.88 -19.37 -8.79
N ASN A 39 1.70 -19.81 -8.35
CA ASN A 39 0.71 -20.53 -9.16
C ASN A 39 -0.69 -20.30 -8.59
N GLU A 40 -1.71 -20.93 -9.19
CA GLU A 40 -3.10 -20.73 -8.78
C GLU A 40 -3.39 -21.24 -7.36
N ASN A 41 -2.83 -22.40 -7.00
CA ASN A 41 -3.17 -23.16 -5.80
C ASN A 41 -2.24 -22.91 -4.60
N SER A 42 -1.18 -22.13 -4.76
CA SER A 42 -0.19 -21.86 -3.69
C SER A 42 -0.86 -21.28 -2.44
N GLU A 43 -0.58 -21.88 -1.30
CA GLU A 43 -0.90 -21.33 0.03
C GLU A 43 0.15 -20.29 0.43
N LYS A 44 -0.32 -19.14 0.95
CA LYS A 44 0.56 -18.08 1.46
C LYS A 44 -0.06 -17.38 2.65
N ASN A 45 0.77 -17.05 3.63
CA ASN A 45 0.51 -16.05 4.65
C ASN A 45 1.06 -14.71 4.16
N VAL A 46 0.20 -13.71 3.96
CA VAL A 46 0.60 -12.42 3.41
C VAL A 46 0.32 -11.29 4.41
N LEU A 47 1.32 -10.45 4.60
CA LEU A 47 1.22 -9.22 5.40
C LEU A 47 0.86 -8.04 4.49
N VAL A 48 -0.24 -7.34 4.79
CA VAL A 48 -0.65 -6.10 4.12
C VAL A 48 -0.45 -4.94 5.08
N VAL A 49 0.60 -4.16 4.86
CA VAL A 49 0.99 -3.03 5.72
C VAL A 49 0.30 -1.75 5.25
N GLY A 50 -0.34 -1.04 6.17
CA GLY A 50 -1.20 0.10 5.85
C GLY A 50 -2.42 -0.37 5.07
N CYS A 51 -3.15 -1.36 5.61
CA CYS A 51 -4.25 -1.99 4.87
C CYS A 51 -5.45 -1.06 4.61
N GLY A 52 -5.50 0.10 5.26
CA GLY A 52 -6.53 1.12 5.07
C GLY A 52 -7.92 0.53 5.27
N THR A 53 -8.82 0.89 4.37
CA THR A 53 -10.22 0.39 4.34
C THR A 53 -10.34 -1.09 3.96
N GLY A 54 -9.24 -1.82 3.76
CA GLY A 54 -9.22 -3.24 3.46
C GLY A 54 -9.39 -3.59 1.98
N LYS A 55 -9.38 -2.62 1.06
CA LYS A 55 -9.61 -2.88 -0.37
C LYS A 55 -8.64 -3.91 -0.96
N GLU A 56 -7.35 -3.80 -0.64
CA GLU A 56 -6.33 -4.77 -1.04
C GLU A 56 -6.61 -6.16 -0.46
N LEU A 57 -6.91 -6.24 0.83
CA LEU A 57 -7.25 -7.49 1.52
C LEU A 57 -8.43 -8.19 0.83
N LEU A 58 -9.50 -7.45 0.50
CA LEU A 58 -10.66 -7.99 -0.19
C LEU A 58 -10.29 -8.52 -1.57
N THR A 59 -9.52 -7.76 -2.36
CA THR A 59 -9.09 -8.18 -3.69
C THR A 59 -8.25 -9.45 -3.63
N PHE A 60 -7.27 -9.53 -2.74
CA PHE A 60 -6.42 -10.72 -2.59
C PHE A 60 -7.26 -11.90 -2.11
N ALA A 61 -8.11 -11.68 -1.11
CA ALA A 61 -8.96 -12.71 -0.56
C ALA A 61 -9.90 -13.27 -1.63
N GLU A 62 -10.52 -12.42 -2.46
CA GLU A 62 -11.43 -12.82 -3.51
C GLU A 62 -10.73 -13.77 -4.51
N LYS A 63 -9.52 -13.41 -4.96
CA LYS A 63 -8.79 -14.12 -6.02
C LYS A 63 -7.96 -15.31 -5.52
N LYS A 64 -7.53 -15.32 -4.26
CA LYS A 64 -6.74 -16.42 -3.65
C LYS A 64 -7.44 -16.96 -2.42
N LYS A 65 -8.19 -18.06 -2.59
CA LYS A 65 -8.96 -18.69 -1.51
C LYS A 65 -8.07 -19.37 -0.46
N ASN A 66 -6.89 -19.83 -0.89
CA ASN A 66 -5.91 -20.54 -0.06
C ASN A 66 -4.93 -19.59 0.67
N TRP A 67 -5.11 -18.28 0.56
CA TRP A 67 -4.26 -17.31 1.25
C TRP A 67 -4.86 -16.90 2.59
N LYS A 68 -3.99 -16.77 3.59
CA LYS A 68 -4.27 -16.11 4.86
C LYS A 68 -3.65 -14.73 4.84
N LEU A 69 -4.44 -13.71 5.16
CA LEU A 69 -4.02 -12.31 5.08
C LEU A 69 -4.00 -11.71 6.47
N THR A 70 -2.99 -10.89 6.76
CA THR A 70 -2.93 -10.06 7.96
C THR A 70 -2.80 -8.60 7.53
N GLY A 71 -3.84 -7.80 7.78
CA GLY A 71 -3.79 -6.36 7.62
C GLY A 71 -3.29 -5.68 8.89
N VAL A 72 -2.41 -4.71 8.75
CA VAL A 72 -1.95 -3.85 9.84
C VAL A 72 -2.17 -2.40 9.43
N ASP A 73 -2.79 -1.60 10.29
CA ASP A 73 -2.94 -0.16 10.07
C ASP A 73 -2.99 0.58 11.41
N PRO A 74 -2.27 1.71 11.56
CA PRO A 74 -2.29 2.50 12.80
C PRO A 74 -3.59 3.31 12.98
N SER A 75 -4.43 3.40 11.96
CA SER A 75 -5.71 4.11 12.04
C SER A 75 -6.84 3.19 12.50
N GLU A 76 -7.34 3.41 13.72
CA GLU A 76 -8.52 2.72 14.25
C GLU A 76 -9.74 2.87 13.32
N GLU A 77 -9.92 4.07 12.77
CA GLU A 77 -10.93 4.40 11.76
C GLU A 77 -10.87 3.45 10.57
N MET A 78 -9.70 3.32 9.94
CA MET A 78 -9.51 2.47 8.78
C MET A 78 -9.71 0.99 9.12
N ILE A 79 -9.24 0.57 10.29
CA ILE A 79 -9.42 -0.79 10.78
C ILE A 79 -10.89 -1.12 11.01
N ASN A 80 -11.69 -0.20 11.55
CA ASN A 80 -13.13 -0.42 11.76
C ASN A 80 -13.85 -0.65 10.43
N VAL A 81 -13.60 0.22 9.44
CA VAL A 81 -14.12 0.03 8.07
C VAL A 81 -13.67 -1.29 7.46
N SER A 82 -12.38 -1.61 7.56
CA SER A 82 -11.85 -2.86 7.00
C SER A 82 -12.49 -4.07 7.67
N ARG A 83 -12.73 -4.01 8.99
CA ARG A 83 -13.36 -5.09 9.76
C ARG A 83 -14.79 -5.33 9.31
N GLU A 84 -15.58 -4.26 9.14
CA GLU A 84 -16.95 -4.36 8.63
C GLU A 84 -16.98 -5.05 7.26
N LYS A 85 -16.17 -4.59 6.30
CA LYS A 85 -16.11 -5.18 4.97
C LYS A 85 -15.66 -6.64 4.97
N ILE A 86 -14.70 -7.01 5.82
CA ILE A 86 -14.26 -8.40 5.98
C ILE A 86 -15.39 -9.27 6.53
N GLN A 87 -16.17 -8.77 7.50
CA GLN A 87 -17.32 -9.48 8.06
C GLN A 87 -18.43 -9.66 7.03
N GLU A 88 -18.81 -8.60 6.30
CA GLU A 88 -19.81 -8.64 5.23
C GLU A 88 -19.46 -9.67 4.13
N ASN A 89 -18.18 -9.76 3.79
CA ASN A 89 -17.68 -10.72 2.79
C ASN A 89 -17.37 -12.11 3.37
N LYS A 90 -17.68 -12.36 4.66
CA LYS A 90 -17.47 -13.64 5.36
C LYS A 90 -16.00 -14.11 5.33
N LEU A 91 -15.07 -13.18 5.53
CA LEU A 91 -13.63 -13.42 5.41
C LEU A 91 -12.89 -13.61 6.73
N ASN A 92 -13.58 -13.51 7.88
CA ASN A 92 -12.99 -13.59 9.23
C ASN A 92 -12.16 -14.86 9.49
N GLY A 93 -12.44 -15.97 8.78
CA GLY A 93 -11.71 -17.22 8.95
C GLY A 93 -10.29 -17.22 8.35
N ARG A 94 -9.93 -16.21 7.54
CA ARG A 94 -8.64 -16.16 6.85
C ARG A 94 -8.04 -14.77 6.69
N VAL A 95 -8.77 -13.72 7.08
CA VAL A 95 -8.23 -12.36 7.16
C VAL A 95 -8.25 -11.91 8.61
N SER A 96 -7.08 -11.55 9.13
CA SER A 96 -6.90 -10.97 10.45
C SER A 96 -6.50 -9.51 10.33
N LEU A 97 -6.94 -8.67 11.27
CA LEU A 97 -6.57 -7.26 11.33
C LEU A 97 -5.88 -6.94 12.64
N LEU A 98 -4.86 -6.10 12.59
CA LEU A 98 -4.21 -5.48 13.72
C LEU A 98 -4.36 -3.96 13.61
N HIS A 99 -5.02 -3.35 14.59
CA HIS A 99 -4.89 -1.91 14.82
C HIS A 99 -3.55 -1.66 15.50
N GLY A 100 -2.60 -1.07 14.78
CA GLY A 100 -1.25 -0.90 15.27
C GLY A 100 -0.21 -0.80 14.16
N VAL A 101 1.03 -1.12 14.52
CA VAL A 101 2.21 -1.08 13.63
C VAL A 101 2.87 -2.46 13.52
N VAL A 102 3.72 -2.65 12.51
CA VAL A 102 4.27 -3.98 12.15
C VAL A 102 5.03 -4.62 13.31
N ASN A 103 5.83 -3.87 14.07
CA ASN A 103 6.61 -4.40 15.19
C ASN A 103 5.77 -4.93 16.37
N GLN A 104 4.46 -4.65 16.41
CA GLN A 104 3.53 -5.20 17.40
C GLN A 104 3.01 -6.59 17.01
N LEU A 105 3.29 -7.07 15.80
CA LEU A 105 3.01 -8.45 15.42
C LEU A 105 3.96 -9.40 16.19
N PRO A 106 3.48 -10.59 16.61
CA PRO A 106 4.31 -11.60 17.23
C PRO A 106 5.56 -11.91 16.40
N GLU A 107 6.72 -12.03 17.04
CA GLU A 107 8.01 -12.30 16.36
C GLU A 107 8.00 -13.64 15.62
N GLU A 108 7.35 -14.65 16.20
CA GLU A 108 7.16 -16.00 15.65
C GLU A 108 6.39 -16.02 14.32
N LYS A 109 5.72 -14.91 13.96
CA LYS A 109 4.82 -14.86 12.81
C LYS A 109 5.60 -14.52 11.55
N GLU A 110 5.90 -15.56 10.77
CA GLU A 110 6.54 -15.43 9.47
C GLU A 110 5.53 -15.39 8.30
N PHE A 111 5.74 -14.45 7.38
CA PHE A 111 4.94 -14.28 6.18
C PHE A 111 5.72 -14.72 4.92
N ASP A 112 4.99 -15.27 3.95
CA ASP A 112 5.52 -15.68 2.65
C ASP A 112 5.67 -14.51 1.67
N ALA A 113 4.96 -13.42 1.94
CA ALA A 113 5.03 -12.18 1.18
C ALA A 113 4.48 -10.99 1.98
N SER A 114 4.81 -9.78 1.55
CA SER A 114 4.20 -8.56 2.07
C SER A 114 3.93 -7.51 1.01
N THR A 115 3.08 -6.56 1.36
CA THR A 115 2.82 -5.35 0.58
C THR A 115 2.90 -4.09 1.45
N VAL A 116 3.35 -2.99 0.85
CA VAL A 116 3.38 -1.65 1.42
C VAL A 116 2.99 -0.67 0.31
N ILE A 117 1.69 -0.38 0.18
CA ILE A 117 1.16 0.41 -0.94
C ILE A 117 0.61 1.75 -0.42
N PHE A 118 1.21 2.85 -0.86
CA PHE A 118 0.92 4.24 -0.49
C PHE A 118 1.10 4.57 0.99
N VAL A 119 2.05 3.92 1.67
CA VAL A 119 2.31 4.08 3.11
C VAL A 119 3.53 4.95 3.40
N LEU A 120 4.65 4.75 2.68
CA LEU A 120 5.94 5.39 3.00
C LEU A 120 5.88 6.92 2.90
N ARG A 121 5.02 7.47 2.04
CA ARG A 121 4.77 8.92 1.96
C ARG A 121 4.28 9.56 3.26
N PHE A 122 3.67 8.79 4.15
CA PHE A 122 3.20 9.29 5.45
C PHE A 122 4.30 9.35 6.51
N ILE A 123 5.49 8.82 6.21
CA ILE A 123 6.63 8.74 7.12
C ILE A 123 7.66 9.78 6.65
N PRO A 124 7.87 10.89 7.38
CA PRO A 124 8.77 11.96 6.93
C PRO A 124 10.22 11.50 6.86
N GLU A 125 10.70 10.83 7.92
CA GLU A 125 12.11 10.54 8.10
C GLU A 125 12.52 9.23 7.42
N ASP A 126 13.65 9.25 6.72
CA ASP A 126 14.19 8.05 6.05
C ASP A 126 14.63 6.98 7.06
N SER A 127 15.02 7.37 8.26
CA SER A 127 15.31 6.46 9.37
C SER A 127 14.08 5.68 9.82
N GLU A 128 12.92 6.33 9.88
CA GLU A 128 11.64 5.71 10.24
C GLU A 128 11.13 4.81 9.10
N LYS A 129 11.27 5.25 7.83
CA LYS A 129 10.99 4.39 6.67
C LYS A 129 11.85 3.13 6.70
N LEU A 130 13.14 3.28 7.01
CA LEU A 130 14.05 2.15 7.17
C LEU A 130 13.62 1.24 8.32
N SER A 131 13.19 1.80 9.45
CA SER A 131 12.68 1.03 10.58
C SER A 131 11.48 0.18 10.17
N LEU A 132 10.48 0.77 9.50
CA LEU A 132 9.32 0.03 9.01
C LEU A 132 9.74 -1.09 8.05
N LEU A 133 10.63 -0.82 7.10
CA LEU A 133 11.10 -1.83 6.15
C LEU A 133 11.85 -2.97 6.85
N LYS A 134 12.60 -2.68 7.92
CA LYS A 134 13.24 -3.70 8.75
C LYS A 134 12.23 -4.52 9.53
N ASP A 135 11.25 -3.88 10.17
CA ASP A 135 10.17 -4.58 10.89
C ASP A 135 9.43 -5.56 9.95
N ILE A 136 9.21 -5.15 8.70
CA ILE A 136 8.62 -6.03 7.67
C ILE A 136 9.57 -7.16 7.30
N SER A 137 10.84 -6.84 7.04
CA SER A 137 11.87 -7.84 6.72
C SER A 137 11.97 -8.91 7.80
N ASP A 138 11.97 -8.51 9.08
CA ASP A 138 12.07 -9.41 10.22
C ASP A 138 10.86 -10.35 10.36
N ARG A 139 9.71 -10.00 9.78
CA ARG A 139 8.51 -10.85 9.73
C ARG A 139 8.36 -11.65 8.44
N LEU A 140 9.25 -11.48 7.46
CA LEU A 140 9.22 -12.23 6.21
C LEU A 140 10.12 -13.47 6.27
N LYS A 141 9.73 -14.54 5.58
CA LYS A 141 10.63 -15.70 5.37
C LYS A 141 11.81 -15.35 4.45
N PRO A 142 12.97 -16.02 4.59
CA PRO A 142 14.03 -15.96 3.58
C PRO A 142 13.49 -16.17 2.16
N GLY A 143 13.89 -15.31 1.22
CA GLY A 143 13.42 -15.36 -0.17
C GLY A 143 11.99 -14.86 -0.43
N ALA A 144 11.24 -14.45 0.61
CA ALA A 144 9.90 -13.87 0.46
C ALA A 144 9.93 -12.58 -0.36
N ARG A 145 8.81 -12.29 -1.04
CA ARG A 145 8.65 -11.08 -1.87
C ARG A 145 7.96 -9.98 -1.10
N ILE A 146 8.42 -8.74 -1.29
CA ILE A 146 7.72 -7.52 -0.89
C ILE A 146 7.31 -6.75 -2.13
N VAL A 147 6.07 -6.27 -2.17
CA VAL A 147 5.61 -5.28 -3.15
C VAL A 147 5.51 -3.91 -2.47
N ILE A 148 6.12 -2.90 -3.08
CA ILE A 148 6.05 -1.51 -2.63
C ILE A 148 5.48 -0.70 -3.76
N VAL A 149 4.51 0.18 -3.48
CA VAL A 149 4.03 1.19 -4.43
C VAL A 149 3.92 2.51 -3.70
N ASP A 150 4.55 3.57 -4.18
CA ASP A 150 4.40 4.90 -3.56
C ASP A 150 4.71 6.04 -4.55
N GLN A 151 4.54 7.29 -4.10
CA GLN A 151 5.10 8.44 -4.80
C GLN A 151 6.62 8.44 -4.75
N PHE A 152 7.21 8.84 -5.85
CA PHE A 152 8.65 8.99 -5.99
C PHE A 152 8.96 10.18 -6.87
N GLY A 153 10.14 10.76 -6.70
CA GLY A 153 10.65 11.85 -7.52
C GLY A 153 11.44 12.88 -6.72
N GLU A 154 11.83 13.95 -7.40
CA GLU A 154 12.60 15.04 -6.80
C GLU A 154 11.84 16.35 -7.04
N ARG A 155 11.54 17.09 -5.97
CA ARG A 155 10.67 18.28 -6.04
C ARG A 155 11.25 19.40 -6.89
N GLU A 156 12.58 19.48 -6.89
CA GLU A 156 13.34 20.47 -7.64
C GLU A 156 13.57 20.07 -9.10
N ASP A 157 13.22 18.84 -9.47
CA ASP A 157 13.32 18.36 -10.84
C ASP A 157 12.12 18.82 -11.68
N ASP A 158 12.39 19.49 -12.79
CA ASP A 158 11.36 20.03 -13.68
C ASP A 158 10.56 18.94 -14.40
N SER A 159 11.16 17.77 -14.64
CA SER A 159 10.45 16.63 -15.21
C SER A 159 9.43 16.09 -14.23
N PHE A 160 9.79 15.98 -12.94
CA PHE A 160 8.86 15.59 -11.88
C PHE A 160 7.71 16.60 -11.74
N ARG A 161 8.00 17.90 -11.77
CA ARG A 161 6.95 18.95 -11.78
C ARG A 161 6.02 18.80 -13.00
N GLY A 162 6.56 18.49 -14.17
CA GLY A 162 5.78 18.16 -15.36
C GLY A 162 4.83 16.96 -15.15
N LEU A 163 5.33 15.88 -14.55
CA LEU A 163 4.52 14.70 -14.22
C LEU A 163 3.40 14.99 -13.21
N VAL A 164 3.61 15.91 -12.26
CA VAL A 164 2.56 16.36 -11.34
C VAL A 164 1.45 17.09 -12.10
N GLU A 165 1.80 17.97 -13.05
CA GLU A 165 0.81 18.66 -13.88
C GLU A 165 0.05 17.72 -14.81
N ASP A 166 0.73 16.71 -15.37
CA ASP A 166 0.07 15.68 -16.18
C ASP A 166 -0.84 14.78 -15.34
N TRP A 167 -0.45 14.46 -14.10
CA TRP A 167 -1.31 13.75 -13.15
C TRP A 167 -2.57 14.57 -12.80
N LYS A 168 -2.44 15.89 -12.63
CA LYS A 168 -3.61 16.78 -12.46
C LYS A 168 -4.53 16.73 -13.68
N LYS A 169 -4.01 16.83 -14.90
CA LYS A 169 -4.83 16.69 -16.13
C LYS A 169 -5.52 15.32 -16.20
N TYR A 170 -4.82 14.25 -15.83
CA TYR A 170 -5.42 12.92 -15.74
C TYR A 170 -6.61 12.89 -14.78
N MET A 171 -6.46 13.45 -13.58
CA MET A 171 -7.55 13.56 -12.61
C MET A 171 -8.75 14.34 -13.18
N LEU A 172 -8.48 15.46 -13.88
CA LEU A 172 -9.52 16.24 -14.56
C LEU A 172 -10.31 15.39 -15.55
N TYR A 173 -9.60 14.68 -16.43
CA TYR A 173 -10.20 13.83 -17.45
C TYR A 173 -10.92 12.62 -16.87
N ASN A 174 -10.57 12.21 -15.65
CA ASN A 174 -11.23 11.14 -14.91
C ASN A 174 -12.36 11.66 -13.99
N GLY A 175 -12.81 12.90 -14.19
CA GLY A 175 -13.99 13.46 -13.55
C GLY A 175 -13.76 14.04 -12.15
N ILE A 176 -12.50 14.35 -11.77
CA ILE A 176 -12.20 15.14 -10.58
C ILE A 176 -12.20 16.63 -10.98
N PRO A 177 -13.02 17.49 -10.34
CA PRO A 177 -13.02 18.92 -10.64
C PRO A 177 -11.67 19.59 -10.37
N SER A 178 -11.35 20.65 -11.13
CA SER A 178 -10.07 21.37 -11.03
C SER A 178 -9.72 21.89 -9.63
N GLU A 179 -10.70 22.31 -8.84
CA GLU A 179 -10.44 22.74 -7.46
C GLU A 179 -10.04 21.55 -6.57
N VAL A 180 -10.67 20.39 -6.77
CA VAL A 180 -10.44 19.18 -5.98
C VAL A 180 -9.09 18.56 -6.36
N GLN A 181 -8.77 18.46 -7.65
CA GLN A 181 -7.49 17.89 -8.09
C GLN A 181 -6.29 18.72 -7.61
N ASN A 182 -6.42 20.06 -7.54
CA ASN A 182 -5.35 20.93 -7.06
C ASN A 182 -5.09 20.66 -5.58
N LYS A 183 -6.14 20.59 -4.75
CA LYS A 183 -6.02 20.23 -3.33
C LYS A 183 -5.42 18.83 -3.13
N ILE A 184 -5.80 17.86 -3.96
CA ILE A 184 -5.22 16.51 -3.93
C ILE A 184 -3.72 16.56 -4.24
N ALA A 185 -3.34 17.28 -5.31
CA ALA A 185 -1.95 17.41 -5.71
C ALA A 185 -1.12 18.14 -4.64
N GLU A 186 -1.63 19.25 -4.09
CA GLU A 186 -1.00 19.99 -3.00
C GLU A 186 -0.78 19.11 -1.77
N HIS A 187 -1.80 18.36 -1.32
CA HIS A 187 -1.64 17.46 -0.18
C HIS A 187 -0.69 16.29 -0.46
N ALA A 188 -0.71 15.72 -1.66
CA ALA A 188 0.25 14.68 -2.04
C ALA A 188 1.68 15.24 -2.07
N MET A 189 1.84 16.45 -2.61
CA MET A 189 3.10 17.19 -2.63
C MET A 189 3.45 17.78 -1.26
N ALA A 190 2.62 17.77 -0.23
CA ALA A 190 3.04 18.18 1.11
C ALA A 190 3.73 17.04 1.89
N ARG A 191 3.58 15.79 1.42
CA ARG A 191 4.09 14.58 2.06
C ARG A 191 5.54 14.27 1.69
N SER A 192 6.15 13.31 2.37
CA SER A 192 7.50 12.86 1.99
C SER A 192 7.50 12.35 0.55
N VAL A 193 8.39 12.89 -0.28
CA VAL A 193 8.70 12.37 -1.62
C VAL A 193 10.12 11.83 -1.55
N VAL A 194 10.29 10.55 -1.89
CA VAL A 194 11.59 9.88 -1.84
C VAL A 194 12.06 9.66 -3.27
N SER A 195 13.34 9.88 -3.55
CA SER A 195 13.90 9.56 -4.86
C SER A 195 13.90 8.04 -5.08
N GLU A 196 13.90 7.61 -6.35
CA GLU A 196 14.00 6.20 -6.70
C GLU A 196 15.29 5.56 -6.13
N GLU A 197 16.40 6.28 -6.16
CA GLU A 197 17.66 5.85 -5.55
C GLU A 197 17.52 5.60 -4.05
N SER A 198 16.88 6.53 -3.34
CA SER A 198 16.68 6.43 -1.89
C SER A 198 15.79 5.24 -1.53
N ILE A 199 14.70 4.97 -2.26
CA ILE A 199 13.87 3.77 -2.02
C ILE A 199 14.70 2.50 -2.20
N LYS A 200 15.48 2.38 -3.28
CA LYS A 200 16.32 1.20 -3.53
C LYS A 200 17.39 1.03 -2.46
N LYS A 201 17.98 2.13 -1.98
CA LYS A 201 18.96 2.13 -0.87
C LYS A 201 18.32 1.70 0.45
N LEU A 202 17.12 2.19 0.77
CA LEU A 202 16.37 1.80 1.96
C LEU A 202 16.02 0.30 1.92
N LEU A 203 15.53 -0.20 0.79
CA LEU A 203 15.29 -1.63 0.56
C LEU A 203 16.56 -2.47 0.78
N GLY A 204 17.68 -2.05 0.19
CA GLY A 204 18.97 -2.72 0.39
C GLY A 204 19.39 -2.78 1.86
N LYS A 205 19.29 -1.66 2.58
CA LYS A 205 19.60 -1.57 4.02
C LYS A 205 18.65 -2.38 4.91
N ALA A 206 17.44 -2.65 4.45
CA ALA A 206 16.45 -3.50 5.14
C ALA A 206 16.60 -4.99 4.79
N GLY A 207 17.62 -5.38 4.03
CA GLY A 207 17.88 -6.78 3.68
C GLY A 207 17.11 -7.27 2.46
N PHE A 208 16.63 -6.38 1.60
CA PHE A 208 16.01 -6.74 0.33
C PHE A 208 16.99 -6.63 -0.84
N ASN A 209 16.82 -7.48 -1.84
CA ASN A 209 17.59 -7.47 -3.09
C ASN A 209 16.67 -7.71 -4.30
N ARG A 210 17.28 -7.86 -5.50
CA ARG A 210 16.58 -8.21 -6.75
C ARG A 210 15.37 -7.30 -7.03
N ILE A 211 15.56 -6.00 -6.82
CA ILE A 211 14.53 -4.97 -6.95
C ILE A 211 14.17 -4.80 -8.43
N LYS A 212 12.89 -4.98 -8.78
CA LYS A 212 12.37 -4.82 -10.15
C LYS A 212 11.14 -3.92 -10.14
N THR A 213 11.08 -2.99 -11.09
CA THR A 213 9.88 -2.18 -11.34
C THR A 213 8.82 -3.03 -12.03
N PHE A 214 7.57 -2.97 -11.56
CA PHE A 214 6.43 -3.62 -12.20
C PHE A 214 5.28 -2.65 -12.54
N TYR A 215 5.34 -1.43 -12.02
CA TYR A 215 4.32 -0.39 -12.23
C TYR A 215 4.99 0.99 -12.23
N GLN A 216 4.60 1.86 -13.14
CA GLN A 216 4.91 3.28 -13.09
C GLN A 216 3.79 4.06 -13.76
N ALA A 217 3.28 5.09 -13.09
CA ALA A 217 2.28 5.99 -13.63
C ALA A 217 2.44 7.38 -13.02
N PHE A 218 2.77 8.36 -13.86
CA PHE A 218 3.12 9.72 -13.44
C PHE A 218 4.14 9.70 -12.29
N THR A 219 3.75 10.20 -11.12
CA THR A 219 4.59 10.29 -9.92
C THR A 219 4.56 9.05 -9.04
N ASN A 220 3.87 7.96 -9.42
CA ASN A 220 3.79 6.73 -8.63
C ASN A 220 4.61 5.60 -9.28
N ILE A 221 5.37 4.85 -8.49
CA ILE A 221 6.18 3.69 -8.93
C ILE A 221 5.91 2.50 -8.04
N GLY A 222 5.98 1.31 -8.63
CA GLY A 222 5.83 0.03 -7.95
C GLY A 222 7.04 -0.87 -8.16
N TYR A 223 7.59 -1.39 -7.07
CA TYR A 223 8.68 -2.35 -7.04
C TYR A 223 8.26 -3.67 -6.43
N VAL A 224 8.88 -4.75 -6.93
CA VAL A 224 9.02 -6.01 -6.19
C VAL A 224 10.47 -6.20 -5.78
N ALA A 225 10.70 -6.61 -4.54
CA ALA A 225 12.00 -6.99 -4.02
C ALA A 225 11.92 -8.31 -3.24
N TYR A 226 13.06 -8.92 -2.99
CA TYR A 226 13.18 -10.23 -2.35
C TYR A 226 13.96 -10.10 -1.06
N LYS A 227 13.45 -10.68 0.04
CA LYS A 227 14.23 -10.79 1.27
C LYS A 227 15.45 -11.67 1.00
N GLN A 228 16.62 -11.20 1.43
CA GLN A 228 17.86 -11.97 1.37
C GLN A 228 17.74 -13.27 2.17
N ASN A 229 18.48 -14.30 1.73
CA ASN A 229 18.55 -15.56 2.45
C ASN A 229 19.37 -15.42 3.74
#